data_AF-A0AA43Q4M2-F1
#
_entry.id   AF-A0AA43Q4M2-F1
#
_cell.length_a   1.000
_cell.length_b   1.000
_cell.length_c   1.000
_cell.angle_alpha   90.00
_cell.angle_beta   90.00
_cell.angle_gamma   90.00
#
_symmetry.space_group_name_H-M   'P 1'
#
loop_
_entity.id
_entity.type
_entity.pdbx_description
1 polymer ?
#
loop_
_entity_poly.entity_id
_entity_poly.type
_entity_poly.pdbx_seq_one_letter_code
_entity_poly.pdbx_strand_id
1 'polypeptide(L)'
;MKLLKNMTLSLFIAVSTAGISSIAVAGAAEVAVDNVSAKVAEASQAIEGGSTQEEVMDLIRTAADLVKEVEVSDTLDVRRQRANGHLKKARLASKSGDLNAAKEHLAQAAKDFADLRKLM
;
A
#
# COMPACT_ATOMS: atom_id res chain seq x y z
N MET A 1 4.79 -30.72 20.69
CA MET A 1 5.41 -29.42 20.39
C MET A 1 5.07 -28.97 18.97
N LYS A 2 3.87 -28.42 18.74
CA LYS A 2 3.50 -27.79 17.44
C LYS A 2 2.71 -26.48 17.58
N LEU A 3 2.49 -26.02 18.82
CA LEU A 3 1.68 -24.84 19.14
C LEU A 3 2.49 -23.55 19.31
N LEU A 4 3.80 -23.58 19.02
CA LEU A 4 4.72 -22.44 19.18
C LEU A 4 5.15 -21.80 17.84
N LYS A 5 4.52 -22.15 16.71
CA LYS A 5 4.83 -21.52 15.40
C LYS A 5 3.89 -20.37 15.02
N ASN A 6 2.94 -20.00 15.88
CA ASN A 6 1.89 -19.03 15.56
C ASN A 6 1.99 -17.69 16.32
N MET A 7 3.16 -17.33 16.83
CA MET A 7 3.39 -16.01 17.43
C MET A 7 4.49 -15.26 16.69
N THR A 8 4.10 -14.57 15.62
CA THR A 8 4.92 -13.49 15.07
C THR A 8 4.06 -12.25 14.95
N LEU A 9 4.00 -11.56 16.10
CA LEU A 9 4.17 -10.12 16.22
C LEU A 9 3.25 -9.24 15.35
N SER A 10 2.01 -9.05 15.81
CA SER A 10 1.22 -7.88 15.43
C SER A 10 1.86 -6.64 16.07
N LEU A 11 2.66 -5.93 15.27
CA LEU A 11 3.20 -4.62 15.63
C LEU A 11 2.05 -3.60 15.47
N PHE A 12 1.42 -3.26 16.60
CA PHE A 12 0.45 -2.17 16.67
C PHE A 12 1.12 -0.84 16.29
N ILE A 13 0.81 -0.33 15.11
CA ILE A 13 0.96 1.10 14.81
C ILE A 13 -0.45 1.65 14.66
N ALA A 14 -0.95 2.26 15.74
CA ALA A 14 -2.17 3.05 15.70
C ALA A 14 -1.89 4.32 14.86
N VAL A 15 -2.11 4.24 13.55
CA VAL A 15 -2.10 5.43 12.69
C VAL A 15 -3.46 6.09 12.82
N SER A 16 -3.52 7.16 13.62
CA SER A 16 -4.67 8.06 13.66
C SER A 16 -4.88 8.69 12.28
N THR A 17 -6.01 8.42 11.64
CA THR A 17 -6.48 9.17 10.48
C THR A 17 -6.92 10.56 10.95
N ALA A 18 -5.97 11.48 11.06
CA ALA A 18 -6.28 12.91 11.18
C ALA A 18 -6.71 13.43 9.80
N GLY A 19 -7.83 14.14 9.78
CA GLY A 19 -8.52 14.58 8.56
C GLY A 19 -7.64 15.39 7.60
N ILE A 20 -7.87 15.11 6.32
CA ILE A 20 -7.38 15.85 5.16
C ILE A 20 -7.64 17.36 5.31
N SER A 21 -6.57 18.10 5.61
CA SER A 21 -6.48 19.53 5.35
C SER A 21 -5.40 19.72 4.31
N SER A 22 -5.83 20.04 3.09
CA SER A 22 -4.97 20.39 1.96
C SER A 22 -4.22 21.68 2.28
N ILE A 23 -3.00 21.55 2.79
CA ILE A 23 -2.04 22.65 2.85
C ILE A 23 -1.03 22.41 1.73
N ALA A 24 -1.00 23.31 0.75
CA ALA A 24 0.09 23.40 -0.21
C ALA A 24 1.37 23.77 0.56
N VAL A 25 2.18 22.76 0.91
CA VAL A 25 3.45 22.88 1.63
C VAL A 25 4.45 21.97 0.91
N ALA A 26 5.71 22.39 0.82
CA ALA A 26 6.81 21.46 0.56
C ALA A 26 6.64 20.22 1.46
N GLY A 27 6.43 19.03 0.87
CA GLY A 27 5.97 17.86 1.61
C GLY A 27 4.66 17.23 1.09
N ALA A 28 3.86 17.91 0.26
CA ALA A 28 2.56 17.39 -0.17
C ALA A 28 2.67 16.07 -0.97
N ALA A 29 3.67 15.97 -1.85
CA ALA A 29 3.94 14.77 -2.62
C ALA A 29 4.46 13.62 -1.74
N GLU A 30 5.33 13.94 -0.78
CA GLU A 30 5.83 12.99 0.20
C GLU A 30 4.69 12.44 1.08
N VAL A 31 3.82 13.31 1.58
CA VAL A 31 2.63 12.93 2.35
C VAL A 31 1.70 12.05 1.52
N ALA A 32 1.50 12.36 0.23
CA ALA A 32 0.71 11.50 -0.65
C ALA A 32 1.33 10.10 -0.80
N VAL A 33 2.67 9.99 -0.92
CA VAL A 33 3.35 8.68 -0.96
C VAL A 33 3.23 7.95 0.38
N ASP A 34 3.31 8.67 1.51
CA ASP A 34 3.15 8.10 2.84
C ASP A 34 1.72 7.57 3.03
N ASN A 35 0.70 8.28 2.52
CA ASN A 35 -0.71 7.84 2.51
C ASN A 35 -0.92 6.58 1.68
N VAL A 36 -0.34 6.51 0.48
CA VAL A 36 -0.36 5.30 -0.36
C VAL A 36 0.28 4.14 0.40
N SER A 37 1.47 4.35 0.98
CA SER A 37 2.23 3.34 1.71
C SER A 37 1.46 2.80 2.92
N ALA A 38 0.78 3.68 3.66
CA ALA A 38 -0.09 3.31 4.77
C ALA A 38 -1.24 2.41 4.30
N LYS A 39 -1.91 2.76 3.20
CA LYS A 39 -3.02 1.97 2.66
C LYS A 39 -2.55 0.62 2.10
N VAL A 40 -1.34 0.54 1.54
CA VAL A 40 -0.72 -0.74 1.14
C VAL A 40 -0.44 -1.64 2.35
N ALA A 41 0.04 -1.05 3.44
CA ALA A 41 0.24 -1.78 4.69
C ALA A 41 -1.09 -2.30 5.26
N GLU A 42 -2.15 -1.49 5.24
CA GLU A 42 -3.50 -1.87 5.66
C GLU A 42 -4.06 -3.04 4.82
N ALA A 43 -3.91 -2.99 3.49
CA ALA A 43 -4.30 -4.12 2.63
C ALA A 43 -3.51 -5.40 2.95
N SER A 44 -2.21 -5.27 3.24
CA SER A 44 -1.37 -6.41 3.62
C SER A 44 -1.80 -7.01 4.96
N GLN A 45 -2.12 -6.15 5.94
CA GLN A 45 -2.63 -6.56 7.25
C GLN A 45 -4.01 -7.21 7.16
N ALA A 46 -4.90 -6.71 6.30
CA ALA A 46 -6.20 -7.32 6.05
C ALA A 46 -6.07 -8.76 5.52
N ILE A 47 -5.14 -9.00 4.60
CA ILE A 47 -4.81 -10.38 4.14
C ILE A 47 -4.35 -11.24 5.32
N GLU A 48 -3.44 -10.73 6.16
CA GLU A 48 -2.93 -11.47 7.33
C GLU A 48 -3.99 -11.71 8.41
N GLY A 49 -4.94 -10.79 8.55
CA GLY A 49 -6.09 -10.86 9.45
C GLY A 49 -7.21 -11.77 8.96
N GLY A 50 -7.09 -12.33 7.76
CA GLY A 50 -8.10 -13.23 7.18
C GLY A 50 -9.32 -12.52 6.62
N SER A 51 -9.20 -11.23 6.26
CA SER A 51 -10.26 -10.50 5.54
C SER A 51 -10.61 -11.17 4.22
N THR A 52 -11.82 -10.89 3.75
CA THR A 52 -12.32 -11.41 2.48
C THR A 52 -11.55 -10.82 1.30
N GLN A 53 -11.58 -11.54 0.18
CA GLN A 53 -10.97 -11.07 -1.07
C GLN A 53 -11.53 -9.72 -1.55
N GLU A 54 -12.80 -9.43 -1.26
CA GLU A 54 -13.47 -8.19 -1.65
C GLU A 54 -12.99 -7.01 -0.80
N GLU A 55 -12.93 -7.18 0.52
CA GLU A 55 -12.39 -6.16 1.43
C GLU A 55 -10.93 -5.83 1.10
N VAL A 56 -10.11 -6.85 0.86
CA VAL A 56 -8.71 -6.66 0.42
C VAL A 56 -8.67 -5.91 -0.92
N MET A 57 -9.49 -6.30 -1.88
CA MET A 57 -9.55 -5.64 -3.19
C MET A 57 -9.90 -4.14 -3.07
N ASP A 58 -10.83 -3.78 -2.19
CA ASP A 58 -11.24 -2.39 -1.95
C ASP A 58 -10.14 -1.55 -1.30
N LEU A 59 -9.39 -2.12 -0.36
CA LEU A 59 -8.21 -1.46 0.23
C LEU A 59 -7.14 -1.20 -0.84
N ILE A 60 -6.85 -2.18 -1.69
CA ILE A 60 -5.89 -2.04 -2.79
C ILE A 60 -6.38 -0.99 -3.81
N ARG A 61 -7.69 -0.96 -4.11
CA ARG A 61 -8.28 0.07 -4.97
C ARG A 61 -8.09 1.45 -4.38
N THR A 62 -8.35 1.62 -3.09
CA THR A 62 -8.15 2.88 -2.38
C THR A 62 -6.68 3.32 -2.44
N ALA A 63 -5.73 2.39 -2.23
CA ALA A 63 -4.30 2.70 -2.38
C ALA A 63 -3.98 3.18 -3.80
N ALA A 64 -4.52 2.53 -4.83
CA ALA A 64 -4.31 2.90 -6.23
C ALA A 64 -4.94 4.26 -6.59
N ASP A 65 -6.06 4.61 -5.96
CA ASP A 65 -6.68 5.92 -6.13
C ASP A 65 -5.83 7.04 -5.48
N LEU A 66 -5.25 6.80 -4.30
CA LEU A 66 -4.32 7.73 -3.65
C LEU A 66 -3.06 8.00 -4.47
N VAL A 67 -2.62 7.07 -5.33
CA VAL A 67 -1.46 7.30 -6.22
C VAL A 67 -1.69 8.51 -7.14
N LYS A 68 -2.94 8.85 -7.46
CA LYS A 68 -3.27 10.01 -8.30
C LYS A 68 -2.90 11.34 -7.63
N GLU A 69 -2.83 11.37 -6.30
CA GLU A 69 -2.45 12.54 -5.51
C GLU A 69 -0.93 12.69 -5.39
N VAL A 70 -0.16 11.67 -5.81
CA VAL A 70 1.31 11.70 -5.80
C VAL A 70 1.81 12.48 -7.02
N GLU A 71 2.04 13.77 -6.83
CA GLU A 71 2.66 14.63 -7.84
C GLU A 71 4.18 14.47 -7.84
N VAL A 72 4.76 14.11 -8.99
CA VAL A 72 6.20 13.85 -9.17
C VAL A 72 6.68 14.41 -10.50
N SER A 73 7.99 14.65 -10.61
CA SER A 73 8.61 14.98 -11.90
C SER A 73 8.53 13.81 -12.89
N ASP A 74 8.61 14.09 -14.19
CA ASP A 74 8.55 13.08 -15.26
C ASP A 74 9.56 11.93 -15.06
N THR A 75 10.75 12.27 -14.53
CA THR A 75 11.80 11.29 -14.25
C THR A 75 11.42 10.29 -13.17
N LEU A 76 10.60 10.72 -12.20
CA LEU A 76 10.10 9.90 -11.10
C LEU A 76 8.72 9.28 -11.42
N ASP A 77 7.98 9.83 -12.39
CA ASP A 77 6.67 9.31 -12.77
C ASP A 77 6.75 7.86 -13.26
N VAL A 78 7.80 7.49 -14.01
CA VAL A 78 8.02 6.10 -14.43
C VAL A 78 8.10 5.14 -13.22
N ARG A 79 8.68 5.60 -12.10
CA ARG A 79 8.77 4.82 -10.85
C ARG A 79 7.42 4.76 -10.15
N ARG A 80 6.70 5.88 -10.06
CA ARG A 80 5.33 5.93 -9.55
C ARG A 80 4.41 4.97 -10.31
N GLN A 81 4.48 4.99 -11.64
CA GLN A 81 3.69 4.11 -12.51
C GLN A 81 4.05 2.64 -12.32
N ARG A 82 5.34 2.31 -12.14
CA ARG A 82 5.78 0.94 -11.83
C ARG A 82 5.21 0.44 -10.50
N ALA A 83 5.32 1.26 -9.45
CA ALA A 83 4.75 0.95 -8.14
C ALA A 83 3.22 0.72 -8.22
N ASN A 84 2.51 1.60 -8.94
CA ASN A 84 1.09 1.44 -9.21
C ASN A 84 0.77 0.18 -10.03
N GLY A 85 1.67 -0.22 -10.93
CA GLY A 85 1.56 -1.48 -11.68
C GLY A 85 1.48 -2.69 -10.76
N HIS A 86 2.23 -2.70 -9.65
CA HIS A 86 2.13 -3.74 -8.64
C HIS A 86 0.80 -3.71 -7.89
N LEU A 87 0.27 -2.53 -7.53
CA LEU A 87 -1.08 -2.42 -6.94
C LEU A 87 -2.17 -2.97 -7.87
N LYS A 88 -2.09 -2.68 -9.18
CA LYS A 88 -3.03 -3.23 -10.17
C LYS A 88 -2.98 -4.74 -10.23
N LYS A 89 -1.77 -5.33 -10.20
CA LYS A 89 -1.60 -6.80 -10.18
C LYS A 89 -2.10 -7.40 -8.87
N ALA A 90 -1.81 -6.77 -7.73
CA ALA A 90 -2.31 -7.20 -6.43
C ALA A 90 -3.85 -7.24 -6.43
N ARG A 91 -4.50 -6.20 -6.96
CA ARG A 91 -5.96 -6.13 -7.07
C ARG A 91 -6.53 -7.25 -7.95
N LEU A 92 -5.87 -7.54 -9.08
CA LEU A 92 -6.28 -8.64 -9.95
C LEU A 92 -6.13 -10.00 -9.27
N ALA A 93 -5.04 -10.22 -8.55
CA ALA A 93 -4.81 -11.44 -7.76
C ALA A 93 -5.86 -11.62 -6.66
N SER A 94 -6.18 -10.54 -5.91
CA SER A 94 -7.27 -10.56 -4.92
C SER A 94 -8.62 -10.87 -5.58
N LYS A 95 -8.91 -10.27 -6.73
CA LYS A 95 -10.15 -10.55 -7.47
C LYS A 95 -10.27 -12.02 -7.90
N SER A 96 -9.15 -12.71 -8.19
CA SER A 96 -9.14 -14.15 -8.47
C SER A 96 -9.10 -15.03 -7.21
N GLY A 97 -9.13 -14.45 -6.01
CA GLY A 97 -9.03 -15.17 -4.73
C GLY A 97 -7.61 -15.61 -4.37
N ASP A 98 -6.60 -15.20 -5.13
CA ASP A 98 -5.20 -15.50 -4.85
C ASP A 98 -4.60 -14.42 -3.95
N LEU A 99 -4.89 -14.53 -2.66
CA LEU A 99 -4.39 -13.59 -1.64
C LEU A 99 -2.88 -13.71 -1.41
N ASN A 100 -2.27 -14.84 -1.75
CA ASN A 100 -0.82 -15.01 -1.67
C ASN A 100 -0.11 -14.18 -2.76
N ALA A 101 -0.54 -14.30 -4.00
CA ALA A 101 -0.03 -13.47 -5.09
C ALA A 101 -0.34 -11.98 -4.87
N ALA A 102 -1.51 -11.67 -4.29
CA ALA A 102 -1.82 -10.29 -3.89
C ALA A 102 -0.81 -9.75 -2.87
N LYS A 103 -0.47 -10.55 -1.85
CA LYS A 103 0.52 -10.19 -0.82
C LYS A 103 1.91 -9.95 -1.41
N GLU A 104 2.37 -10.80 -2.33
CA GLU A 104 3.65 -10.62 -3.01
C GLU A 104 3.70 -9.30 -3.80
N HIS A 105 2.63 -8.99 -4.54
CA HIS A 105 2.54 -7.73 -5.26
C HIS A 105 2.41 -6.51 -4.35
N LEU A 106 1.73 -6.62 -3.21
CA LEU A 106 1.69 -5.56 -2.20
C LEU A 106 3.06 -5.30 -1.58
N ALA A 107 3.82 -6.35 -1.26
CA ALA A 107 5.19 -6.21 -0.76
C ALA A 107 6.08 -5.49 -1.77
N GLN A 108 5.94 -5.82 -3.06
CA GLN A 108 6.70 -5.15 -4.11
C GLN A 108 6.27 -3.69 -4.31
N ALA A 109 4.96 -3.40 -4.25
CA ALA A 109 4.47 -2.02 -4.28
C ALA A 109 5.00 -1.21 -3.09
N ALA A 110 4.98 -1.78 -1.87
CA ALA A 110 5.50 -1.12 -0.67
C ALA A 110 6.99 -0.78 -0.82
N LYS A 111 7.79 -1.71 -1.35
CA LYS A 111 9.21 -1.47 -1.64
C LYS A 111 9.38 -0.34 -2.67
N ASP A 112 8.64 -0.37 -3.78
CA ASP A 112 8.79 0.61 -4.85
C ASP A 112 8.34 2.02 -4.41
N PHE A 113 7.29 2.14 -3.57
CA PHE A 113 6.90 3.43 -2.98
C PHE A 113 7.91 3.92 -1.94
N ALA A 114 8.49 3.04 -1.12
CA ALA A 114 9.57 3.41 -0.22
C ALA A 114 10.82 3.90 -0.97
N ASP A 115 11.13 3.29 -2.12
CA ASP A 115 12.24 3.74 -2.96
C ASP A 115 11.91 5.04 -3.70
N LEU A 116 10.66 5.25 -4.14
CA LEU A 116 10.21 6.54 -4.67
C LEU A 116 10.35 7.65 -3.62
N ARG A 117 9.91 7.38 -2.38
CA ARG A 117 9.95 8.33 -1.26
C ARG A 117 11.35 8.83 -0.92
N LYS A 118 12.38 8.01 -1.12
CA LYS A 118 13.80 8.38 -0.91
C LYS A 118 14.38 9.27 -2.01
N LEU A 119 13.71 9.34 -3.15
CA LEU A 119 14.16 10.09 -4.33
C LEU A 119 13.46 11.43 -4.49
N MET A 120 12.41 11.68 -3.68
CA MET A 120 11.69 12.94 -3.60
C MET A 120 12.45 13.96 -2.76
#